data_AF-A0A920MRS3-F1
#
_entry.id   AF-A0A920MRS3-F1
#
_cell.length_a   1.000
_cell.length_b   1.000
_cell.length_c   1.000
_cell.angle_alpha   90.00
_cell.angle_beta   90.00
_cell.angle_gamma   90.00
#
_symmetry.space_group_name_H-M   'P 1'
#
loop_
_entity.id
_entity.type
_entity.pdbx_description
1 polymer ?
#
loop_
_entity_poly.entity_id
_entity_poly.type
_entity_poly.pdbx_seq_one_letter_code
_entity_poly.pdbx_strand_id
1 'polypeptide(L)' 'MVNSITIRDDGHGGFITAYNQDQKRTLYLGTGKDENGYVQTYNKYEEPTAYIGSNTDMDGVIVLNDRYGGLGYTKTGKK' A
#
# COMPACT_ATOMS: atom_id res chain seq x y z
N MET A 1 -8.18 5.23 25.41
CA MET A 1 -8.28 4.35 24.22
C MET A 1 -7.64 5.07 23.07
N VAL A 2 -6.64 4.47 22.43
CA VAL A 2 -6.12 4.98 21.16
C VAL A 2 -6.95 4.29 20.07
N ASN A 3 -7.90 5.02 19.48
CA ASN A 3 -8.87 4.48 18.52
C ASN A 3 -8.31 4.38 17.09
N SER A 4 -7.00 4.55 16.88
CA SER A 4 -6.43 4.82 15.55
C SER A 4 -5.86 3.59 14.84
N ILE A 5 -5.76 2.43 15.49
CA ILE A 5 -5.24 1.20 14.87
C ILE A 5 -6.31 0.12 14.99
N THR A 6 -6.98 -0.18 13.89
CA THR A 6 -7.83 -1.36 13.76
C THR A 6 -7.08 -2.38 12.91
N ILE A 7 -6.74 -3.52 13.49
CA ILE A 7 -6.24 -4.68 12.75
C ILE A 7 -7.46 -5.51 12.36
N ARG A 8 -7.73 -5.60 11.06
CA ARG A 8 -8.80 -6.45 10.51
C ARG A 8 -8.16 -7.59 9.73
N ASP A 9 -8.77 -8.76 9.82
CA ASP A 9 -8.49 -9.90 8.97
C ASP A 9 -9.64 -10.00 7.97
N ASP A 10 -9.32 -10.00 6.67
CA ASP A 10 -10.29 -10.16 5.58
C ASP A 10 -10.29 -11.57 4.98
N GLY A 11 -9.59 -12.52 5.63
CA GLY A 11 -9.37 -13.87 5.12
C GLY A 11 -8.07 -14.02 4.33
N HIS A 12 -7.34 -12.92 4.07
CA HIS A 12 -6.01 -12.91 3.47
C HIS A 12 -4.91 -12.44 4.44
N GLY A 13 -5.27 -12.09 5.68
CA GLY A 13 -4.32 -11.66 6.71
C GLY A 13 -4.66 -10.29 7.31
N GLY A 14 -3.84 -9.87 8.26
CA GLY A 14 -4.03 -8.61 8.99
C GLY A 14 -3.66 -7.38 8.16
N PHE A 15 -4.42 -6.29 8.30
CA PHE A 15 -4.07 -4.99 7.72
C PHE A 15 -4.37 -3.79 8.63
N ILE A 16 -3.69 -2.68 8.34
CA ILE A 16 -3.92 -1.34 8.85
C ILE A 16 -4.32 -0.46 7.65
N THR A 17 -5.40 0.30 7.81
CA THR A 17 -5.86 1.28 6.83
C THR A 17 -6.04 2.64 7.49
N ALA A 18 -5.72 3.71 6.77
CA ALA A 18 -6.00 5.07 7.22
C ALA A 18 -6.82 5.82 6.16
N TYR A 19 -7.65 6.75 6.66
CA TYR A 19 -8.53 7.57 5.85
C TYR A 19 -8.32 9.05 6.20
N ASN A 20 -8.53 9.94 5.23
CA ASN A 20 -8.58 11.38 5.48
C ASN A 20 -9.97 11.81 6.01
N GLN A 21 -10.14 13.12 6.25
CA GLN A 21 -11.40 13.70 6.74
C GLN A 21 -12.60 13.48 5.80
N ASP A 22 -12.36 13.21 4.52
CA ASP A 22 -13.38 12.95 3.50
C ASP A 22 -13.68 11.45 3.34
N GLN A 23 -13.18 10.61 4.27
CA GLN A 23 -13.29 9.14 4.22
C GLN A 23 -12.60 8.49 3.01
N LYS A 24 -11.67 9.18 2.38
CA LYS A 24 -10.84 8.64 1.29
C LYS A 24 -9.62 7.95 1.85
N ARG A 25 -9.27 6.78 1.30
CA ARG A 25 -8.11 6.02 1.77
C ARG A 25 -6.82 6.79 1.49
N THR A 26 -5.92 6.81 2.46
CA THR A 26 -4.58 7.43 2.32
C THR A 26 -3.45 6.42 2.54
N LEU A 27 -3.73 5.30 3.22
CA LEU A 27 -2.76 4.25 3.52
C LEU A 27 -3.44 2.88 3.54
N TYR A 28 -2.74 1.89 2.99
CA TYR A 28 -2.92 0.48 3.28
C TYR A 28 -1.55 -0.11 3.66
N LEU A 29 -1.51 -0.91 4.73
CA LEU A 29 -0.35 -1.68 5.18
C LEU A 29 -0.87 -3.05 5.60
N GLY A 30 -0.51 -4.12 4.90
CA GLY A 30 -1.05 -5.44 5.22
C GLY A 30 -0.65 -6.53 4.23
N THR A 31 -1.39 -7.63 4.28
CA THR A 31 -1.20 -8.80 3.41
C THR A 31 -2.14 -8.73 2.21
N GLY A 32 -1.58 -8.85 1.00
CA GLY A 32 -2.32 -8.92 -0.24
C GLY A 32 -2.93 -10.30 -0.51
N LYS A 33 -3.76 -10.37 -1.54
CA LYS A 33 -4.42 -11.61 -1.99
C LYS A 33 -3.44 -12.75 -2.34
N ASP A 34 -2.21 -12.41 -2.71
CA ASP A 34 -1.15 -13.35 -3.08
C ASP A 34 -0.25 -13.66 -1.87
N GLU A 35 -0.77 -13.45 -0.65
CA GLU A 35 -0.13 -13.67 0.65
C GLU A 35 1.15 -12.82 0.88
N ASN A 36 1.39 -11.83 0.02
CA ASN A 36 2.54 -10.94 0.10
C ASN A 36 2.24 -9.70 0.96
N GLY A 37 3.20 -9.30 1.80
CA GLY A 37 3.11 -8.05 2.55
C GLY A 37 3.38 -6.84 1.66
N TYR A 38 2.61 -5.76 1.82
CA TYR A 38 2.88 -4.49 1.15
C TYR A 38 2.35 -3.26 1.88
N VAL A 39 2.92 -2.11 1.51
CA VAL A 39 2.47 -0.78 1.86
C VAL A 39 2.06 -0.06 0.58
N GLN A 40 0.88 0.56 0.60
CA GLN A 40 0.41 1.41 -0.48
C GLN A 40 -0.11 2.73 0.07
N THR A 41 0.36 3.84 -0.48
CA THR A 41 -0.12 5.19 -0.14
C THR A 41 -0.92 5.79 -1.29
N TYR A 42 -1.84 6.68 -0.94
CA TYR A 42 -2.73 7.33 -1.89
C TYR A 42 -2.76 8.84 -1.64
N ASN A 43 -2.95 9.63 -2.68
CA ASN A 43 -3.21 11.06 -2.54
C ASN A 43 -4.68 11.33 -2.16
N LYS A 44 -5.05 12.61 -1.99
CA LYS A 44 -6.43 13.02 -1.63
C LYS A 44 -7.51 12.69 -2.67
N TYR A 45 -7.11 12.24 -3.86
CA TYR A 45 -7.99 11.78 -4.93
C TYR A 45 -8.03 10.25 -5.03
N GLU A 46 -7.43 9.54 -4.09
CA GLU A 46 -7.31 8.07 -4.07
C GLU A 46 -6.43 7.49 -5.18
N GLU A 47 -5.62 8.33 -5.83
CA GLU A 47 -4.60 7.86 -6.77
C GLU A 47 -3.40 7.29 -6.00
N PRO A 48 -2.93 6.07 -6.34
CA PRO A 48 -1.75 5.46 -5.72
C PRO A 48 -0.49 6.29 -5.97
N THR A 49 0.23 6.63 -4.91
CA THR A 49 1.48 7.41 -4.99
C THR A 49 2.73 6.59 -4.70
N ALA A 50 2.62 5.53 -3.89
CA ALA A 50 3.73 4.63 -3.62
C ALA A 50 3.25 3.20 -3.38
N TYR A 51 4.09 2.23 -3.75
CA TYR A 51 3.99 0.82 -3.37
C TYR A 51 5.35 0.34 -2.87
N ILE A 52 5.36 -0.37 -1.74
CA ILE A 52 6.54 -1.05 -1.20
C ILE A 52 6.10 -2.46 -0.83
N GLY A 53 6.68 -3.48 -1.44
CA GLY A 53 6.30 -4.87 -1.20
C GLY A 53 7.09 -5.82 -2.07
N SER A 54 6.50 -6.95 -2.44
CA SER A 54 7.08 -7.90 -3.39
C SER A 54 6.54 -7.68 -4.81
N ASN A 55 7.39 -7.91 -5.81
CA ASN A 55 6.97 -8.02 -7.22
C ASN A 55 6.53 -9.45 -7.54
N THR A 56 6.23 -9.73 -8.82
CA THR A 56 5.80 -11.06 -9.30
C THR A 56 6.86 -12.16 -9.16
N ASP A 57 8.14 -11.78 -9.06
CA ASP A 57 9.27 -12.69 -8.86
C ASP A 57 9.58 -12.89 -7.36
N MET A 58 8.75 -12.35 -6.46
CA MET A 58 8.95 -12.28 -5.01
C MET A 58 10.14 -11.41 -4.56
N ASP A 59 10.75 -10.64 -5.45
CA ASP A 59 11.77 -9.65 -5.09
C ASP A 59 11.11 -8.43 -4.44
N GLY A 60 11.81 -7.82 -3.49
CA GLY A 60 11.41 -6.52 -2.95
C GLY A 60 11.38 -5.45 -4.03
N VAL A 61 10.34 -4.63 -4.06
CA VAL A 61 10.18 -3.54 -5.01
C VAL A 61 9.65 -2.28 -4.33
N ILE A 62 10.16 -1.12 -4.75
CA ILE A 62 9.61 0.20 -4.46
C ILE A 62 9.15 0.81 -5.77
N VAL A 63 7.90 1.27 -5.82
CA VAL A 63 7.31 2.00 -6.94
C VAL A 63 6.82 3.35 -6.43
N LEU A 64 7.13 4.42 -7.16
CA LEU A 64 6.61 5.76 -6.93
C LEU A 64 5.92 6.26 -8.18
N ASN A 65 4.70 6.76 -8.02
CA ASN A 65 3.89 7.33 -9.08
C ASN A 65 3.74 8.84 -8.88
N ASP A 66 3.49 9.55 -9.98
CA ASP A 66 3.09 10.94 -9.95
C ASP A 66 1.65 11.11 -9.42
N ARG A 67 1.18 12.35 -9.37
CA ARG A 67 -0.16 12.69 -8.86
C ARG A 67 -1.34 12.15 -9.69
N TYR A 68 -1.07 11.62 -10.88
CA TYR A 68 -2.05 11.08 -11.82
C TYR A 68 -1.91 9.55 -11.96
N GLY A 69 -1.11 8.90 -11.12
CA GLY A 69 -0.86 7.46 -11.18
C GLY A 69 0.17 7.05 -12.24
N GLY A 70 0.82 8.00 -12.92
CA GLY A 70 1.88 7.71 -13.88
C GLY A 70 3.16 7.28 -13.17
N LEU A 71 3.84 6.24 -13.67
CA LEU A 71 5.09 5.74 -13.10
C LEU A 71 6.19 6.82 -13.14
N GLY A 72 6.72 7.19 -11.96
CA GLY A 72 7.84 8.12 -11.84
C GLY A 72 9.17 7.43 -11.52
N TYR A 73 9.15 6.43 -10.64
CA TYR A 73 10.35 5.68 -10.24
C TYR A 73 10.00 4.24 -9.87
N THR A 74 10.91 3.31 -10.17
CA THR A 74 10.84 1.95 -9.66
C THR A 74 12.23 1.40 -9.38
N LYS A 75 12.35 0.57 -8.34
CA LYS A 75 13.57 -0.17 -8.02
C LYS A 75 13.22 -1.55 -7.48
N THR A 76 13.83 -2.57 -8.08
CA THR A 76 13.81 -3.95 -7.58
C THR A 76 15.07 -4.26 -6.76
N GLY A 77 14.93 -5.15 -5.79
CA GLY A 77 16.00 -5.75 -5.00
C GLY A 77 16.68 -6.95 -5.68
N LYS A 78 16.27 -7.32 -6.90
CA LYS A 78 16.92 -8.38 -7.69
C LYS A 78 18.40 -8.06 -7.92
N LYS A 79 19.27 -9.04 -7.70
CA LYS A 79 20.72 -8.97 -7.94
C LYS A 79 21.09 -9.61 -9.27
#